data_AF-A0A9P7HT80-F1
#
_entry.id   AF-A0A9P7HT80-F1
#
_cell.length_a   1.000
_cell.length_b   1.000
_cell.length_c   1.000
_cell.angle_alpha   90.00
_cell.angle_beta   90.00
_cell.angle_gamma   90.00
#
_symmetry.space_group_name_H-M   'P 1'
#
loop_
_entity.id
_entity.type
_entity.pdbx_description
1 polymer ?
#
loop_
_entity_poly.entity_id
_entity_poly.type
_entity_poly.pdbx_seq_one_letter_code
_entity_poly.pdbx_strand_id
1 'polypeptide(L)'
;MSQHQVCVLAYVPSEACVLEANASDIRAGCKLPIELNIYGSREDAESIGRTLSKAGVYLQFPRCGLEGVEYYNPHFLRMEGYPDQASIETLVLSPPKVVEARGQASDQEPQVDNADAVDEILGSLSYHNLRDGIQVDSRIKSTLFPYQKEAIDFILKRETGDIPSELSLWKYNSIDADEPFYQHVFTGAKRPNQEEAEGGILADDMGLGKSLVILSTVAGSIDRANAFVDSNQRSAATLIVVSSTLLIDNWVEQIQMWSSSMLPIARKSN
;
A
#
# COMPACT_ATOMS: atom_id res chain seq x y z
N MET A 1 -20.57 36.20 -2.89
CA MET A 1 -20.80 35.11 -1.93
C MET A 1 -21.35 33.95 -2.74
N SER A 2 -20.52 32.98 -3.11
CA SER A 2 -20.95 31.78 -3.81
C SER A 2 -21.85 30.97 -2.88
N GLN A 3 -23.07 30.70 -3.32
CA GLN A 3 -24.03 29.94 -2.54
C GLN A 3 -23.68 28.45 -2.69
N HIS A 4 -22.94 27.92 -1.71
CA HIS A 4 -22.61 26.49 -1.66
C HIS A 4 -23.90 25.69 -1.52
N GLN A 5 -24.25 24.93 -2.56
CA GLN A 5 -25.45 24.11 -2.59
C GLN A 5 -25.07 22.63 -2.50
N VAL A 6 -25.20 22.09 -1.30
CA VAL A 6 -25.02 20.65 -1.03
C VAL A 6 -26.40 20.01 -0.94
N CYS A 7 -26.60 18.91 -1.66
CA CYS A 7 -27.82 18.12 -1.66
C CYS A 7 -27.53 16.74 -1.08
N VAL A 8 -28.43 16.21 -0.25
CA VAL A 8 -28.35 14.84 0.27
C VAL A 8 -29.58 14.10 -0.23
N LEU A 9 -29.37 13.01 -0.95
CA LEU A 9 -30.44 12.13 -1.39
C LEU A 9 -30.37 10.81 -0.63
N ALA A 10 -31.54 10.34 -0.19
CA ALA A 10 -31.70 9.08 0.51
C ALA A 10 -32.26 8.03 -0.45
N TYR A 11 -31.59 6.89 -0.51
CA TYR A 11 -32.00 5.74 -1.29
C TYR A 11 -32.32 4.57 -0.36
N VAL A 12 -33.31 3.79 -0.74
CA VAL A 12 -33.64 2.52 -0.08
C VAL A 12 -33.14 1.41 -1.01
N PRO A 13 -32.13 0.62 -0.62
CA PRO A 13 -31.61 -0.44 -1.47
C PRO A 13 -32.70 -1.44 -1.83
N SER A 14 -32.81 -1.81 -3.10
CA SER A 14 -33.82 -2.76 -3.60
C SER A 14 -33.77 -4.11 -2.87
N GLU A 15 -32.58 -4.53 -2.43
CA GLU A 15 -32.38 -5.75 -1.63
C GLU A 15 -33.07 -5.68 -0.26
N ALA A 16 -33.23 -4.48 0.32
CA ALA A 16 -34.03 -4.25 1.52
C ALA A 16 -35.54 -4.25 1.23
N CYS A 17 -35.94 -3.97 -0.01
CA CYS A 17 -37.31 -4.17 -0.49
C CYS A 17 -37.65 -5.64 -0.80
N VAL A 18 -36.66 -6.54 -0.90
CA VAL A 18 -36.90 -8.00 -1.01
C VAL A 18 -37.34 -8.61 0.32
N LEU A 19 -37.29 -7.85 1.42
CA LEU A 19 -38.26 -8.03 2.50
C LEU A 19 -39.62 -7.52 2.01
N GLU A 20 -40.19 -8.17 0.99
CA GLU A 20 -41.62 -8.19 0.72
C GLU A 20 -42.30 -8.92 1.90
N ALA A 21 -42.25 -8.29 3.07
CA ALA A 21 -43.34 -8.35 3.99
C ALA A 21 -44.31 -7.28 3.50
N ASN A 22 -45.53 -7.69 3.19
CA ASN A 22 -46.64 -6.85 2.75
C ASN A 22 -46.61 -5.50 3.47
N ALA A 23 -47.07 -4.42 2.84
CA ALA A 23 -47.18 -3.10 3.50
C ALA A 23 -47.96 -3.15 4.86
N SER A 24 -48.69 -4.24 5.13
CA SER A 24 -49.36 -4.57 6.39
C SER A 24 -48.46 -5.19 7.50
N ASP A 25 -47.21 -5.55 7.22
CA ASP A 25 -46.29 -6.24 8.14
C ASP A 25 -45.19 -5.33 8.74
N ILE A 26 -45.18 -4.03 8.39
CA ILE A 26 -44.29 -3.05 9.01
C ILE A 26 -44.77 -2.80 10.45
N ARG A 27 -44.26 -3.60 11.38
CA ARG A 27 -44.49 -3.41 12.82
C ARG A 27 -43.77 -2.14 13.29
N ALA A 28 -44.39 -1.42 14.23
CA ALA A 28 -43.72 -0.33 14.93
C ALA A 28 -42.42 -0.86 15.58
N GLY A 29 -41.25 -0.37 15.11
CA GLY A 29 -39.93 -0.81 15.54
C GLY A 29 -39.03 -1.43 14.46
N CYS A 30 -39.52 -1.63 13.23
CA CYS A 30 -38.69 -2.06 12.11
C CYS A 30 -37.66 -0.99 11.72
N LYS A 31 -36.40 -1.40 11.52
CA LYS A 31 -35.31 -0.52 11.04
C LYS A 31 -35.18 -0.70 9.53
N LEU A 32 -35.30 0.39 8.78
CA LEU A 32 -35.07 0.40 7.34
C LEU A 32 -33.62 0.83 7.06
N PRO A 33 -32.82 0.03 6.34
CA PRO A 33 -31.50 0.48 5.90
C PRO A 33 -31.69 1.57 4.82
N ILE A 34 -31.03 2.71 5.02
CA ILE A 34 -31.05 3.85 4.11
C ILE A 34 -29.61 4.16 3.71
N GLU A 35 -29.39 4.34 2.41
CA GLU A 35 -28.13 4.84 1.86
C GLU A 35 -28.27 6.35 1.60
N LEU A 36 -27.35 7.15 2.15
CA LEU A 36 -27.35 8.61 1.98
C LEU A 36 -26.20 9.01 1.07
N ASN A 37 -26.52 9.55 -0.10
CA ASN A 37 -25.52 10.05 -1.03
C ASN A 37 -25.51 11.58 -1.02
N ILE A 38 -24.30 12.14 -0.99
CA ILE A 38 -24.07 13.59 -0.92
C ILE A 38 -23.62 14.08 -2.29
N TYR A 39 -24.30 15.10 -2.81
CA TYR A 39 -24.05 15.74 -4.09
C TYR A 39 -23.74 17.21 -3.88
N GLY A 40 -22.85 17.77 -4.69
CA GLY A 40 -22.47 19.18 -4.61
C GLY A 40 -21.40 19.54 -5.63
N SER A 41 -20.93 20.78 -5.58
CA SER A 41 -19.79 21.22 -6.39
C SER A 41 -18.50 20.53 -5.94
N ARG A 42 -17.58 20.27 -6.88
CA ARG A 42 -16.24 19.73 -6.61
C ARG A 42 -15.45 20.59 -5.63
N GLU A 43 -15.69 21.90 -5.65
CA GLU A 43 -15.05 22.88 -4.76
C GLU A 43 -15.40 22.65 -3.28
N ASP A 44 -16.58 22.09 -3.01
CA ASP A 44 -17.09 21.89 -1.64
C ASP A 44 -16.62 20.56 -1.04
N ALA A 45 -16.16 19.62 -1.88
CA ALA A 45 -15.91 18.25 -1.49
C ALA A 45 -14.87 18.14 -0.36
N GLU A 46 -13.80 18.95 -0.40
CA GLU A 46 -12.78 18.97 0.66
C GLU A 46 -13.32 19.46 2.00
N SER A 47 -14.18 20.49 1.98
CA SER A 47 -14.81 21.04 3.18
C SER A 47 -15.80 20.03 3.80
N ILE A 48 -16.59 19.37 2.95
CA ILE A 48 -17.52 18.30 3.33
C ILE A 48 -16.75 17.12 3.92
N GLY A 49 -15.72 16.64 3.23
CA GLY A 49 -14.88 15.54 3.68
C GLY A 49 -14.30 15.81 5.07
N ARG A 50 -13.65 16.96 5.26
CA ARG A 50 -13.12 17.36 6.59
C ARG A 50 -14.19 17.42 7.68
N THR A 51 -15.40 17.82 7.34
CA THR A 51 -16.51 17.90 8.32
C THR A 51 -17.00 16.52 8.71
N LEU A 52 -17.16 15.61 7.75
CA LEU A 52 -17.56 14.22 7.99
C LEU A 52 -16.49 13.43 8.76
N SER A 53 -15.23 13.58 8.35
CA SER A 53 -14.06 13.03 9.04
C SER A 53 -13.98 13.42 10.50
N LYS A 54 -14.21 14.71 10.83
CA LYS A 54 -14.25 15.18 12.23
C LYS A 54 -15.35 14.52 13.05
N ALA A 55 -16.45 14.10 12.41
CA ALA A 55 -17.53 13.34 13.03
C ALA A 55 -17.28 11.82 13.02
N GLY A 56 -16.15 11.34 12.49
CA GLY A 56 -15.83 9.92 12.36
C GLY A 56 -16.61 9.20 11.26
N VAL A 57 -17.18 9.94 10.30
CA VAL A 57 -17.95 9.40 9.19
C VAL A 57 -17.13 9.49 7.91
N TYR A 58 -16.97 8.35 7.22
CA TYR A 58 -16.20 8.27 5.98
C TYR A 58 -17.07 7.81 4.83
N LEU A 59 -17.11 8.62 3.77
CA LEU A 59 -17.85 8.31 2.56
C LEU A 59 -17.36 7.00 1.95
N GLN A 60 -18.31 6.13 1.62
CA GLN A 60 -18.07 4.87 0.93
C GLN A 60 -18.46 5.01 -0.54
N PHE A 61 -18.08 4.02 -1.34
CA PHE A 61 -18.55 3.95 -2.71
C PHE A 61 -20.08 3.71 -2.72
N PRO A 62 -20.86 4.55 -3.41
CA PRO A 62 -22.32 4.44 -3.43
C PRO A 62 -22.76 3.24 -4.28
N ARG A 63 -23.81 2.55 -3.85
CA ARG A 63 -24.40 1.41 -4.59
C ARG A 63 -25.45 1.87 -5.60
N CYS A 64 -25.97 3.08 -5.42
CA CYS A 64 -27.04 3.65 -6.24
C CYS A 64 -26.77 5.14 -6.51
N GLY A 65 -27.51 5.74 -7.46
CA GLY A 65 -27.43 7.18 -7.72
C GLY A 65 -26.18 7.66 -8.48
N LEU A 66 -25.45 6.76 -9.12
CA LEU A 66 -24.25 7.07 -9.93
C LEU A 66 -24.56 7.46 -11.39
N GLU A 67 -25.81 7.40 -11.82
CA GLU A 67 -26.19 7.67 -13.21
C GLU A 67 -26.02 9.15 -13.57
N GLY A 68 -25.15 9.44 -14.53
CA GLY A 68 -24.97 10.79 -15.11
C GLY A 68 -24.20 11.78 -14.23
N VAL A 69 -23.55 11.30 -13.17
CA VAL A 69 -22.79 12.14 -12.21
C VAL A 69 -21.35 11.62 -12.04
N GLU A 70 -20.39 12.53 -11.89
CA GLU A 70 -19.01 12.19 -11.56
C GLU A 70 -18.92 11.83 -10.07
N TYR A 71 -18.42 10.64 -9.74
CA TYR A 71 -18.14 10.25 -8.37
C TYR A 71 -16.81 10.83 -7.92
N TYR A 72 -16.80 11.50 -6.77
CA TYR A 72 -15.59 11.98 -6.13
C TYR A 72 -15.64 11.73 -4.63
N ASN A 73 -14.65 11.02 -4.11
CA ASN A 73 -14.47 10.86 -2.67
C ASN A 73 -13.30 11.73 -2.17
N PRO A 74 -13.54 12.73 -1.29
CA PRO A 74 -12.49 13.56 -0.71
C PRO A 74 -11.61 12.80 0.29
N HIS A 75 -12.03 11.63 0.78
CA HIS A 75 -11.24 10.83 1.72
C HIS A 75 -10.19 9.93 1.04
N PHE A 76 -10.21 9.83 -0.29
CA PHE A 76 -9.19 9.06 -1.00
C PHE A 76 -7.87 9.82 -1.08
N LEU A 77 -6.78 9.14 -0.70
CA LEU A 77 -5.43 9.67 -0.82
C LEU A 77 -5.05 9.73 -2.30
N ARG A 78 -4.90 10.94 -2.84
CA ARG A 78 -4.39 11.19 -4.19
C ARG A 78 -2.96 11.73 -4.10
N MET A 79 -2.04 11.13 -4.84
CA MET A 79 -0.65 11.59 -4.94
C MET A 79 -0.45 12.34 -6.25
N GLU A 80 -0.15 13.64 -6.19
CA GLU A 80 0.17 14.45 -7.36
C GLU A 80 1.45 13.93 -8.04
N GLY A 81 1.44 13.85 -9.38
CA GLY A 81 2.59 13.38 -10.17
C GLY A 81 2.51 11.93 -10.66
N TYR A 82 1.48 11.17 -10.28
CA TYR A 82 1.17 9.84 -10.85
C TYR A 82 -0.18 9.87 -11.58
N PRO A 83 -0.26 10.48 -12.79
CA PRO A 83 -1.51 10.62 -13.53
C PRO A 83 -2.06 9.29 -14.10
N ASP A 84 -1.23 8.25 -14.19
CA ASP A 84 -1.55 6.98 -14.89
C ASP A 84 -2.20 5.91 -14.00
N GLN A 85 -2.48 6.19 -12.73
CA GLN A 85 -3.30 5.27 -11.95
C GLN A 85 -4.75 5.50 -12.33
N ALA A 86 -5.37 4.49 -12.96
CA ALA A 86 -6.82 4.40 -13.05
C ALA A 86 -7.38 4.78 -11.68
N SER A 87 -8.12 5.89 -11.63
CA SER A 87 -8.65 6.41 -10.38
C SER A 87 -9.32 5.26 -9.64
N ILE A 88 -9.16 5.14 -8.32
CA ILE A 88 -9.82 4.07 -7.53
C ILE A 88 -11.30 3.95 -7.93
N GLU A 89 -11.89 5.09 -8.25
CA GLU A 89 -13.21 5.30 -8.84
C GLU A 89 -13.45 4.41 -10.08
N THR A 90 -12.55 4.41 -11.06
CA THR A 90 -12.57 3.58 -12.27
C THR A 90 -12.40 2.09 -11.97
N LEU A 91 -11.50 1.71 -11.06
CA LEU A 91 -11.26 0.31 -10.70
C LEU A 91 -12.45 -0.32 -9.96
N VAL A 92 -13.17 0.46 -9.16
CA VAL A 92 -14.38 0.01 -8.46
C VAL A 92 -15.59 -0.04 -9.41
N LEU A 93 -15.71 0.93 -10.33
CA LEU A 93 -16.77 0.96 -11.35
C LEU A 93 -16.61 -0.11 -12.43
N SER A 94 -15.37 -0.50 -12.72
CA SER A 94 -15.00 -1.45 -13.77
C SER A 94 -13.99 -2.44 -13.20
N PRO A 95 -14.43 -3.47 -12.45
CA PRO A 95 -13.53 -4.58 -12.13
C PRO A 95 -12.95 -5.09 -13.45
N PRO A 96 -11.64 -5.39 -13.53
CA PRO A 96 -11.07 -5.96 -14.73
C PRO A 96 -11.91 -7.18 -15.09
N LYS A 97 -12.53 -7.15 -16.28
CA LYS A 97 -13.12 -8.37 -16.84
C LYS A 97 -11.97 -9.36 -16.87
N VAL A 98 -12.05 -10.39 -16.05
CA VAL A 98 -11.26 -11.60 -16.28
C VAL A 98 -11.65 -12.00 -17.69
N VAL A 99 -10.77 -11.71 -18.65
CA VAL A 99 -10.87 -12.29 -19.97
C VAL A 99 -10.60 -13.75 -19.67
N GLU A 100 -11.66 -14.52 -19.45
CA GLU A 100 -11.62 -15.95 -19.66
C GLU A 100 -11.22 -16.10 -21.12
N ALA A 101 -9.91 -16.20 -21.35
CA ALA A 101 -9.38 -16.78 -22.54
C ALA A 101 -9.91 -18.21 -22.53
N ARG A 102 -11.09 -18.43 -23.14
CA ARG A 102 -11.54 -19.72 -23.62
C ARG A 102 -10.57 -20.16 -24.73
N GLY A 103 -9.35 -20.47 -24.33
CA GLY A 103 -8.46 -21.36 -25.06
C GLY A 103 -8.89 -22.76 -24.71
N GLN A 104 -9.35 -23.51 -25.71
CA GLN A 104 -9.53 -24.95 -25.60
C GLN A 104 -8.17 -25.58 -25.27
N ALA A 105 -7.89 -25.78 -24.00
CA ALA A 105 -6.83 -26.65 -23.53
C ALA A 105 -7.50 -27.78 -22.76
N SER A 106 -7.27 -29.00 -23.22
CA SER A 106 -7.74 -30.25 -22.64
C SER A 106 -7.56 -30.26 -21.12
N ASP A 107 -8.65 -30.55 -20.39
CA ASP A 107 -8.65 -30.86 -18.96
C ASP A 107 -7.79 -32.09 -18.68
N GLN A 108 -6.48 -31.88 -18.48
CA GLN A 108 -5.60 -32.73 -17.69
C GLN A 108 -4.58 -31.82 -17.00
N GLU A 109 -4.97 -31.19 -15.90
CA GLU A 109 -4.00 -30.73 -14.91
C GLU A 109 -3.37 -31.98 -14.27
N PRO A 110 -2.06 -32.22 -14.40
CA PRO A 110 -1.40 -33.16 -13.52
C PRO A 110 -1.34 -32.50 -12.15
N GLN A 111 -2.05 -33.07 -11.17
CA GLN A 111 -1.81 -32.79 -9.75
C GLN A 111 -0.38 -33.22 -9.44
N VAL A 112 0.57 -32.29 -9.55
CA VAL A 112 1.91 -32.42 -8.99
C VAL A 112 1.90 -31.60 -7.71
N ASP A 113 2.27 -32.24 -6.59
CA ASP A 113 2.52 -31.59 -5.30
C ASP A 113 3.63 -30.55 -5.46
N ASN A 114 3.26 -29.35 -5.90
CA ASN A 114 4.18 -28.23 -6.12
C ASN A 114 4.67 -27.59 -4.81
N ALA A 115 4.16 -28.03 -3.66
CA ALA A 115 4.64 -27.56 -2.35
C ALA A 115 6.12 -27.90 -2.16
N ASP A 116 6.53 -29.12 -2.47
CA ASP A 116 7.92 -29.56 -2.32
C ASP A 116 8.87 -28.82 -3.26
N ALA A 117 8.43 -28.52 -4.50
CA ALA A 117 9.22 -27.75 -5.46
C ALA A 117 9.33 -26.27 -5.06
N VAL A 118 8.26 -25.69 -4.50
CA VAL A 118 8.29 -24.32 -3.96
C VAL A 118 9.17 -24.25 -2.72
N ASP A 119 9.11 -25.24 -1.83
CA ASP A 119 9.96 -25.34 -0.65
C ASP A 119 11.43 -25.58 -1.01
N GLU A 120 11.72 -26.34 -2.08
CA GLU A 120 13.08 -26.52 -2.60
C GLU A 120 13.62 -25.21 -3.21
N ILE A 121 12.79 -24.48 -3.97
CA ILE A 121 13.15 -23.15 -4.49
C ILE A 121 13.36 -22.18 -3.32
N LEU A 122 12.44 -22.13 -2.36
CA LEU A 122 12.54 -21.27 -1.16
C LEU A 122 13.78 -21.62 -0.31
N GLY A 123 14.06 -22.91 -0.17
CA GLY A 123 15.27 -23.43 0.46
C GLY A 123 16.55 -23.00 -0.28
N SER A 124 16.55 -23.04 -1.61
CA SER A 124 17.66 -22.55 -2.43
C SER A 124 17.84 -21.03 -2.38
N LEU A 125 16.75 -20.29 -2.08
CA LEU A 125 16.74 -18.85 -1.85
C LEU A 125 17.11 -18.46 -0.41
N SER A 126 17.50 -19.43 0.43
CA SER A 126 17.93 -19.17 1.82
C SER A 126 19.31 -18.50 1.82
N TYR A 127 19.33 -17.22 1.51
CA TYR A 127 20.50 -16.35 1.59
C TYR A 127 20.84 -16.07 3.06
N HIS A 128 21.37 -17.07 3.77
CA HIS A 128 21.93 -16.94 5.12
C HIS A 128 23.26 -16.15 5.17
N ASN A 129 23.55 -15.33 4.16
CA ASN A 129 24.81 -14.60 4.00
C ASN A 129 24.71 -13.10 4.29
N LEU A 130 23.65 -12.63 4.95
CA LEU A 130 23.56 -11.27 5.53
C LEU A 130 24.39 -11.19 6.82
N ARG A 131 25.66 -11.62 6.72
CA ARG A 131 26.57 -11.92 7.84
C ARG A 131 27.28 -10.70 8.41
N ASP A 132 27.10 -9.53 7.82
CA ASP A 132 27.73 -8.32 8.32
C ASP A 132 26.89 -7.78 9.47
N GLY A 133 27.51 -7.73 10.66
CA GLY A 133 26.88 -7.26 11.88
C GLY A 133 26.45 -5.80 11.73
N ILE A 134 25.18 -5.59 11.39
CA ILE A 134 24.62 -4.26 11.25
C ILE A 134 24.71 -3.52 12.58
N GLN A 135 25.35 -2.36 12.52
CA GLN A 135 25.22 -1.35 13.55
C GLN A 135 23.85 -0.71 13.39
N VAL A 136 22.91 -1.22 14.16
CA VAL A 136 21.58 -0.64 14.28
C VAL A 136 21.76 0.75 14.86
N ASP A 137 21.00 1.70 14.32
CA ASP A 137 21.11 3.08 14.70
C ASP A 137 20.93 3.28 16.22
N SER A 138 21.82 4.06 16.83
CA SER A 138 21.80 4.36 18.27
C SER A 138 20.50 5.00 18.78
N ARG A 139 19.67 5.54 17.87
CA ARG A 139 18.34 6.09 18.16
C ARG A 139 17.34 5.02 18.61
N ILE A 140 17.57 3.75 18.27
CA ILE A 140 16.75 2.60 18.67
C ILE A 140 17.27 2.03 19.99
N LYS A 141 16.44 2.09 21.03
CA LYS A 141 16.81 1.60 22.37
C LYS A 141 16.66 0.10 22.56
N SER A 142 15.97 -0.58 21.64
CA SER A 142 15.65 -2.00 21.77
C SER A 142 16.81 -2.90 21.39
N THR A 143 16.96 -4.01 22.09
CA THR A 143 17.83 -5.10 21.65
C THR A 143 17.12 -5.90 20.56
N LEU A 144 17.65 -5.85 19.34
CA LEU A 144 17.12 -6.59 18.20
C LEU A 144 17.63 -8.02 18.16
N PHE A 145 16.75 -8.95 17.81
CA PHE A 145 17.12 -10.34 17.54
C PHE A 145 17.94 -10.46 16.25
N PRO A 146 18.76 -11.53 16.08
CA PRO A 146 19.57 -11.72 14.88
C PRO A 146 18.77 -11.67 13.57
N TYR A 147 17.61 -12.35 13.51
CA TYR A 147 16.73 -12.34 12.35
C TYR A 147 16.14 -10.96 12.03
N GLN A 148 15.94 -10.11 13.05
CA GLN A 148 15.47 -8.73 12.84
C GLN A 148 16.57 -7.86 12.23
N LYS A 149 17.83 -8.07 12.62
CA LYS A 149 18.97 -7.38 12.01
C LYS A 149 19.12 -7.80 10.55
N GLU A 150 18.99 -9.09 10.27
CA GLU A 150 18.97 -9.64 8.91
C GLU A 150 17.87 -8.99 8.05
N ALA A 151 16.65 -8.87 8.58
CA ALA A 151 15.56 -8.18 7.90
C ALA A 151 15.87 -6.69 7.63
N ILE A 152 16.51 -6.00 8.58
CA ILE A 152 16.95 -4.60 8.37
C ILE A 152 18.00 -4.52 7.25
N ASP A 153 18.96 -5.45 7.19
CA ASP A 153 19.97 -5.50 6.12
C ASP A 153 19.33 -5.65 4.76
N PHE A 154 18.39 -6.59 4.69
CA PHE A 154 17.67 -6.90 3.48
C PHE A 154 16.94 -5.65 2.96
N ILE A 155 16.25 -4.92 3.83
CA ILE A 155 15.55 -3.69 3.45
C ILE A 155 16.56 -2.62 3.02
N LEU A 156 17.64 -2.41 3.77
CA LEU A 156 18.63 -1.37 3.48
C LEU A 156 19.31 -1.59 2.11
N LYS A 157 19.70 -2.82 1.79
CA LYS A 157 20.28 -3.20 0.49
C LYS A 157 19.31 -2.95 -0.66
N ARG A 158 18.05 -3.31 -0.46
CA ARG A 158 16.97 -3.06 -1.43
C ARG A 158 16.66 -1.57 -1.64
N GLU A 159 16.77 -0.75 -0.60
CA GLU A 159 16.56 0.70 -0.69
C GLU A 159 17.77 1.48 -1.24
N THR A 160 18.97 0.92 -1.17
CA THR A 160 20.21 1.56 -1.66
C THR A 160 20.62 1.10 -3.04
N GLY A 161 19.99 0.04 -3.56
CA GLY A 161 20.39 -0.61 -4.80
C GLY A 161 21.64 -1.49 -4.65
N ASP A 162 22.16 -1.69 -3.43
CA ASP A 162 23.27 -2.60 -3.14
C ASP A 162 22.78 -4.05 -3.06
N ILE A 163 22.19 -4.51 -4.18
CA ILE A 163 21.60 -5.83 -4.30
C ILE A 163 22.67 -6.77 -4.86
N PRO A 164 22.96 -7.90 -4.17
CA PRO A 164 23.87 -8.90 -4.70
C PRO A 164 23.47 -9.34 -6.12
N SER A 165 24.47 -9.53 -6.98
CA SER A 165 24.27 -9.83 -8.39
C SER A 165 23.41 -11.07 -8.63
N GLU A 166 23.39 -12.00 -7.68
CA GLU A 166 22.60 -13.23 -7.69
C GLU A 166 21.10 -12.95 -7.59
N LEU A 167 20.72 -11.93 -6.81
CA LEU A 167 19.34 -11.49 -6.61
C LEU A 167 18.85 -10.50 -7.68
N SER A 168 19.78 -9.91 -8.44
CA SER A 168 19.44 -9.01 -9.53
C SER A 168 18.97 -9.77 -10.77
N LEU A 169 17.89 -9.28 -11.37
CA LEU A 169 17.38 -9.76 -12.67
C LEU A 169 18.14 -9.11 -13.83
N TRP A 170 19.04 -8.17 -13.57
CA TRP A 170 19.89 -7.52 -14.55
C TRP A 170 21.30 -8.10 -14.50
N LYS A 171 21.63 -8.91 -15.50
CA LYS A 171 22.95 -9.55 -15.60
C LYS A 171 23.88 -8.70 -16.47
N TYR A 172 25.08 -8.48 -15.96
CA TYR A 172 26.13 -7.77 -16.69
C TYR A 172 26.55 -8.58 -17.92
N ASN A 173 26.59 -7.93 -19.08
CA ASN A 173 26.97 -8.54 -20.34
C ASN A 173 28.12 -7.72 -20.96
N SER A 174 29.28 -8.36 -21.10
CA SER A 174 30.49 -7.80 -21.70
C SER A 174 30.85 -8.43 -23.04
N ILE A 175 29.89 -9.07 -23.72
CA ILE A 175 30.14 -9.75 -25.00
C ILE A 175 30.45 -8.73 -26.11
N ASP A 176 29.89 -7.52 -26.04
CA ASP A 176 30.20 -6.41 -26.94
C ASP A 176 31.20 -5.48 -26.24
N ALA A 177 32.50 -5.65 -26.55
CA ALA A 177 33.62 -5.00 -25.86
C ALA A 177 33.64 -3.46 -25.92
N ASP A 178 32.84 -2.84 -26.79
CA ASP A 178 32.83 -1.39 -27.02
C ASP A 178 31.82 -0.63 -26.15
N GLU A 179 30.80 -1.29 -25.59
CA GLU A 179 29.87 -0.65 -24.64
C GLU A 179 29.24 -1.71 -23.70
N PRO A 180 29.70 -1.83 -22.44
CA PRO A 180 29.13 -2.79 -21.50
C PRO A 180 27.68 -2.42 -21.18
N PHE A 181 26.80 -3.43 -21.14
CA PHE A 181 25.39 -3.24 -20.81
C PHE A 181 24.87 -4.32 -19.86
N TYR A 182 23.80 -4.01 -19.16
CA TYR A 182 23.01 -4.96 -18.38
C TYR A 182 21.85 -5.48 -19.21
N GLN A 183 21.63 -6.78 -19.12
CA GLN A 183 20.54 -7.47 -19.78
C GLN A 183 19.58 -8.06 -18.76
N HIS A 184 18.29 -7.74 -18.90
CA HIS A 184 17.25 -8.32 -18.05
C HIS A 184 16.98 -9.78 -18.42
N VAL A 185 16.97 -10.68 -17.43
CA VAL A 185 16.88 -12.14 -17.65
C VAL A 185 15.62 -12.57 -18.42
N PHE A 186 14.44 -12.04 -18.05
CA PHE A 186 13.19 -12.48 -18.69
C PHE A 186 12.81 -11.72 -19.97
N THR A 187 12.88 -10.39 -19.94
CA THR A 187 12.48 -9.55 -21.08
C THR A 187 13.56 -9.39 -22.14
N GLY A 188 14.83 -9.69 -21.81
CA GLY A 188 15.97 -9.45 -22.68
C GLY A 188 16.31 -7.98 -22.89
N ALA A 189 15.66 -7.06 -22.17
CA ALA A 189 15.90 -5.62 -22.28
C ALA A 189 17.36 -5.27 -21.96
N LYS A 190 17.94 -4.32 -22.71
CA LYS A 190 19.31 -3.84 -22.51
C LYS A 190 19.31 -2.44 -21.92
N ARG A 191 20.14 -2.20 -20.90
CA ARG A 191 20.31 -0.90 -20.23
C ARG A 191 21.78 -0.66 -19.87
N PRO A 192 22.24 0.61 -19.81
CA PRO A 192 23.60 0.91 -19.38
C PRO A 192 23.83 0.61 -17.89
N ASN A 193 22.78 0.75 -17.06
CA ASN A 193 22.82 0.49 -15.62
C ASN A 193 21.73 -0.52 -15.21
N GLN A 194 21.88 -1.13 -14.02
CA GLN A 194 20.85 -1.97 -13.42
C GLN A 194 19.70 -1.08 -12.94
N GLU A 195 18.53 -1.23 -13.56
CA GLU A 195 17.29 -0.56 -13.13
C GLU A 195 16.49 -1.54 -12.25
N GLU A 196 16.92 -1.69 -11.01
CA GLU A 196 16.19 -2.47 -10.00
C GLU A 196 15.15 -1.60 -9.29
N ALA A 197 14.03 -2.23 -8.91
CA ALA A 197 13.03 -1.54 -8.09
C ALA A 197 13.56 -1.38 -6.66
N GLU A 198 13.54 -0.14 -6.15
CA GLU A 198 13.88 0.14 -4.75
C GLU A 198 12.75 -0.34 -3.83
N GLY A 199 13.13 -1.00 -2.73
CA GLY A 199 12.21 -1.52 -1.72
C GLY A 199 11.86 -3.00 -1.88
N GLY A 200 10.80 -3.45 -1.22
CA GLY A 200 10.43 -4.87 -1.22
C GLY A 200 9.24 -5.21 -0.32
N ILE A 201 8.98 -6.52 -0.18
CA ILE A 201 7.90 -7.08 0.63
C ILE A 201 8.51 -7.79 1.84
N LEU A 202 8.09 -7.40 3.04
CA LEU A 202 8.44 -8.09 4.28
C LEU A 202 7.28 -9.03 4.68
N ALA A 203 7.44 -10.32 4.39
CA ALA A 203 6.40 -11.35 4.54
C ALA A 203 6.67 -12.33 5.69
N ASP A 204 7.41 -11.91 6.72
CA ASP A 204 7.71 -12.73 7.90
C ASP A 204 6.43 -13.11 8.66
N ASP A 205 6.49 -14.21 9.41
CA ASP A 205 5.42 -14.65 10.29
C ASP A 205 4.96 -13.56 11.28
N MET A 206 3.69 -13.65 11.68
CA MET A 206 3.13 -12.79 12.70
C MET A 206 3.87 -12.99 14.04
N GLY A 207 4.22 -11.89 14.71
CA GLY A 207 4.92 -11.93 16.00
C GLY A 207 6.44 -11.76 15.92
N LEU A 208 7.05 -11.79 14.75
CA LEU A 208 8.50 -11.57 14.57
C LEU A 208 8.95 -10.10 14.69
N GLY A 209 8.05 -9.20 15.11
CA GLY A 209 8.40 -7.81 15.38
C GLY A 209 8.69 -6.98 14.13
N LYS A 210 7.99 -7.26 13.02
CA LYS A 210 8.09 -6.49 11.76
C LYS A 210 7.99 -4.96 11.96
N SER A 211 7.12 -4.49 12.86
CA SER A 211 7.02 -3.07 13.16
C SER A 211 8.32 -2.49 13.70
N LEU A 212 9.01 -3.22 14.60
CA LEU A 212 10.29 -2.81 15.15
C LEU A 212 11.40 -2.83 14.07
N VAL A 213 11.37 -3.80 13.15
CA VAL A 213 12.25 -3.85 11.97
C VAL A 213 12.07 -2.58 11.13
N ILE A 214 10.84 -2.25 10.74
CA ILE A 214 10.54 -1.06 9.93
C ILE A 214 10.96 0.22 10.65
N LEU A 215 10.64 0.38 11.94
CA LEU A 215 11.04 1.56 12.71
C LEU A 215 12.56 1.69 12.82
N SER A 216 13.27 0.59 12.94
CA SER A 216 14.73 0.59 13.01
C SER A 216 15.35 1.00 11.66
N THR A 217 14.80 0.52 10.56
CA THR A 217 15.22 0.93 9.21
C THR A 217 14.94 2.43 8.98
N VAL A 218 13.75 2.91 9.35
CA VAL A 218 13.40 4.34 9.25
C VAL A 218 14.35 5.19 10.08
N ALA A 219 14.66 4.77 11.32
CA ALA A 219 15.61 5.50 12.15
C ALA A 219 17.01 5.57 11.54
N GLY A 220 17.49 4.47 10.94
CA GLY A 220 18.78 4.43 10.25
C GLY A 220 18.82 5.17 8.91
N SER A 221 17.66 5.49 8.31
CA SER A 221 17.59 6.21 7.03
C SER A 221 17.43 7.74 7.18
N ILE A 222 17.23 8.26 8.39
CA ILE A 222 17.02 9.71 8.66
C ILE A 222 18.14 10.57 8.05
N ASP A 223 19.40 10.16 8.19
CA ASP A 223 20.52 10.99 7.73
C ASP A 223 20.57 11.03 6.19
N ARG A 224 20.23 9.91 5.53
CA ARG A 224 20.03 9.83 4.08
C ARG A 224 18.84 10.69 3.64
N ALA A 225 17.75 10.67 4.41
CA ALA A 225 16.55 11.47 4.15
C ALA A 225 16.83 12.98 4.25
N ASN A 226 17.63 13.42 5.22
CA ASN A 226 18.05 14.83 5.34
C ASN A 226 18.90 15.27 4.13
N ALA A 227 19.88 14.46 3.72
CA ALA A 227 20.67 14.75 2.52
C ALA A 227 19.82 14.80 1.23
N PHE A 228 18.73 14.03 1.18
CA PHE A 228 17.79 14.03 0.07
C PHE A 228 16.96 15.32 0.00
N VAL A 229 16.56 15.90 1.15
CA VAL A 229 15.88 17.20 1.21
C VAL A 229 16.77 18.30 0.64
N ASP A 230 18.03 18.33 1.08
CA ASP A 230 19.00 19.35 0.71
C ASP A 230 19.32 19.36 -0.79
N SER A 231 19.23 18.20 -1.45
CA SER A 231 19.54 18.05 -2.88
C SER A 231 18.34 18.25 -3.80
N ASN A 232 17.14 17.78 -3.42
CA ASN A 232 16.03 17.60 -4.37
C ASN A 232 14.75 18.39 -4.05
N GLN A 233 14.72 19.26 -3.03
CA GLN A 233 13.50 19.96 -2.56
C GLN A 233 12.31 19.00 -2.31
N ARG A 234 12.60 17.75 -1.94
CA ARG A 234 11.61 16.72 -1.62
C ARG A 234 11.51 16.53 -0.10
N SER A 235 10.48 15.83 0.35
CA SER A 235 10.26 15.57 1.78
C SER A 235 11.19 14.47 2.31
N ALA A 236 11.75 14.65 3.51
CA ALA A 236 12.43 13.60 4.29
C ALA A 236 11.45 12.66 5.03
N ALA A 237 10.13 12.87 4.90
CA ALA A 237 9.15 12.14 5.69
C ALA A 237 8.91 10.72 5.15
N THR A 238 8.81 9.75 6.05
CA THR A 238 8.28 8.41 5.77
C THR A 238 6.79 8.36 6.05
N LEU A 239 5.99 7.88 5.09
CA LEU A 239 4.54 7.66 5.26
C LEU A 239 4.27 6.20 5.61
N ILE A 240 3.63 5.95 6.76
CA ILE A 240 3.15 4.62 7.16
C ILE A 240 1.62 4.62 7.05
N VAL A 241 1.07 3.76 6.18
CA VAL A 241 -0.37 3.61 5.97
C VAL A 241 -0.86 2.36 6.69
N VAL A 242 -1.93 2.49 7.48
CA VAL A 242 -2.46 1.42 8.33
C VAL A 242 -3.98 1.34 8.21
N SER A 243 -4.53 0.13 8.32
CA SER A 243 -5.95 -0.15 8.02
C SER A 243 -6.96 0.33 9.07
N SER A 244 -6.53 0.69 10.28
CA SER A 244 -7.45 1.14 11.33
C SER A 244 -6.81 2.16 12.28
N THR A 245 -7.66 2.96 12.92
CA THR A 245 -7.25 3.95 13.94
C THR A 245 -6.62 3.30 15.16
N LEU A 246 -7.10 2.13 15.59
CA LEU A 246 -6.51 1.37 16.68
C LEU A 246 -5.06 0.98 16.39
N LEU A 247 -4.78 0.58 15.15
CA LEU A 247 -3.41 0.27 14.75
C LEU A 247 -2.58 1.55 14.64
N ILE A 248 -3.14 2.68 14.18
CA ILE A 248 -2.44 3.97 14.18
C ILE A 248 -1.97 4.32 15.60
N ASP A 249 -2.85 4.21 16.60
CA ASP A 249 -2.50 4.52 17.98
C ASP A 249 -1.41 3.56 18.50
N ASN A 250 -1.48 2.27 18.17
CA ASN A 250 -0.43 1.30 18.48
C ASN A 250 0.92 1.66 17.82
N TRP A 251 0.91 2.07 16.55
CA TRP A 251 2.11 2.52 15.85
C TRP A 251 2.70 3.78 16.49
N VAL A 252 1.86 4.73 16.91
CA VAL A 252 2.31 5.93 17.63
C VAL A 252 2.97 5.57 18.96
N GLU A 253 2.36 4.68 19.75
CA GLU A 253 2.93 4.18 20.99
C GLU A 253 4.27 3.48 20.76
N GLN A 254 4.37 2.63 19.72
CA GLN A 254 5.62 1.96 19.37
C GLN A 254 6.71 2.94 18.96
N ILE A 255 6.39 3.94 18.13
CA ILE A 255 7.35 4.98 17.74
C ILE A 255 7.88 5.70 19.00
N GLN A 256 6.99 6.10 19.90
CA GLN A 256 7.38 6.79 21.14
C GLN A 256 8.20 5.91 22.09
N MET A 257 7.89 4.62 22.17
CA MET A 257 8.60 3.68 23.03
C MET A 257 10.02 3.39 22.49
N TRP A 258 10.17 3.21 21.19
CA TRP A 258 11.42 2.75 20.59
C TRP A 258 12.34 3.87 20.13
N SER A 259 11.82 5.07 19.87
CA SER A 259 12.63 6.23 19.48
C SER A 259 13.08 7.05 20.69
N SER A 260 14.31 7.55 20.63
CA SER A 260 14.68 8.71 21.43
C SER A 260 13.86 9.93 20.98
N SER A 261 13.72 10.97 21.82
CA SER A 261 12.79 12.12 21.69
C SER A 261 12.93 13.02 20.44
N MET A 262 13.45 12.50 19.34
CA MET A 262 13.95 13.20 18.17
C MET A 262 13.22 12.85 16.87
N LEU A 263 12.22 11.95 16.90
CA LEU A 263 11.36 11.67 15.75
C LEU A 263 10.06 12.51 15.82
N PRO A 264 9.94 13.62 15.07
CA PRO A 264 8.69 14.38 15.00
C PRO A 264 7.62 13.56 14.27
N ILE A 265 6.48 13.34 14.93
CA ILE A 265 5.34 12.60 14.36
C ILE A 265 4.28 13.60 13.91
N ALA A 266 3.90 13.53 12.64
CA ALA A 266 2.73 14.23 12.13
C ALA A 266 1.60 13.22 11.91
N ARG A 267 0.53 13.33 12.70
CA ARG A 267 -0.69 12.53 12.48
C ARG A 267 -1.58 13.29 11.50
N LYS A 268 -1.81 12.71 10.33
CA LYS A 268 -2.93 13.11 9.48
C LYS A 268 -4.14 12.28 9.88
N SER A 269 -4.99 12.84 10.72
CA SER A 269 -6.36 12.34 10.88
C SER A 269 -7.06 12.63 9.57
N ASN A 270 -7.49 11.60 8.84
CA ASN A 270 -8.37 11.81 7.69
C ASN A 270 -9.66 12.45 8.17
#